data_AF-A0A1H7NV02-F1
#
_entry.id   AF-A0A1H7NV02-F1
#
_cell.length_a   1.000
_cell.length_b   1.000
_cell.length_c   1.000
_cell.angle_alpha   90.00
_cell.angle_beta   90.00
_cell.angle_gamma   90.00
#
_symmetry.space_group_name_H-M   'P 1'
#
loop_
_entity.id
_entity.type
_entity.pdbx_description
1 polymer ?
#
loop_
_entity_poly.entity_id
_entity_poly.type
_entity_poly.pdbx_seq_one_letter_code
_entity_poly.pdbx_strand_id
1 'polypeptide(L)'
;MRIRPLAVAAVAAALPLSLSACGGASVEDFCAQYEAIDQIQSDETDQAKAELEELADVVPDEAGDEVQEAADLMAEMFPADGDLEGAVTSGELSEDDAQEFLSAAGTVTGYGDENCA
;
A
#
# COMPACT_ATOMS: atom_id res chain seq x y z
N MET A 1 35.55 -19.64 -36.30
CA MET A 1 34.94 -18.35 -35.87
C MET A 1 34.21 -17.71 -37.04
N ARG A 2 32.89 -17.61 -36.96
CA ARG A 2 32.05 -16.77 -37.84
C ARG A 2 30.90 -16.26 -36.99
N ILE A 3 30.95 -14.97 -36.66
CA ILE A 3 29.90 -14.26 -35.93
C ILE A 3 28.95 -13.72 -36.99
N ARG A 4 27.67 -14.07 -36.92
CA ARG A 4 26.61 -13.38 -37.68
C ARG A 4 26.01 -12.31 -36.78
N PRO A 5 25.93 -11.04 -37.21
CA PRO A 5 25.20 -10.02 -36.48
C PRO A 5 23.72 -10.21 -36.79
N LEU A 6 22.95 -10.70 -35.83
CA LEU A 6 21.49 -10.60 -35.92
C LEU A 6 21.10 -9.25 -35.34
N ALA A 7 20.44 -8.51 -36.23
CA ALA A 7 19.90 -7.19 -36.05
C ALA A 7 19.30 -6.99 -34.66
N VAL A 8 19.66 -5.86 -34.07
CA VAL A 8 18.92 -5.19 -33.01
C VAL A 8 17.50 -4.98 -33.53
N ALA A 9 16.61 -5.92 -33.22
CA ALA A 9 15.20 -5.64 -33.20
C ALA A 9 15.00 -4.79 -31.94
N ALA A 10 14.82 -3.49 -32.15
CA ALA A 10 14.16 -2.64 -31.19
C ALA A 10 12.74 -3.18 -31.01
N VAL A 11 12.59 -4.21 -30.18
CA VAL A 11 11.38 -4.34 -29.38
C VAL A 11 11.49 -3.19 -28.40
N ALA A 12 10.91 -2.06 -28.80
CA ALA A 12 10.20 -1.26 -27.83
C ALA A 12 9.28 -2.26 -27.13
N ALA A 13 9.72 -2.75 -25.97
CA ALA A 13 8.80 -3.15 -24.94
C ALA A 13 8.07 -1.85 -24.63
N ALA A 14 7.02 -1.60 -25.41
CA ALA A 14 5.85 -0.96 -24.91
C ALA A 14 5.55 -1.75 -23.64
N LEU A 15 6.03 -1.24 -22.51
CA LEU A 15 5.26 -1.34 -21.28
C LEU A 15 3.82 -1.10 -21.74
N PRO A 16 2.88 -2.00 -21.42
CA PRO A 16 1.50 -1.58 -21.49
C PRO A 16 1.46 -0.39 -20.55
N LEU A 17 1.53 0.81 -21.13
CA LEU A 17 0.81 1.96 -20.65
C LEU A 17 -0.64 1.48 -20.71
N SER A 18 -1.01 0.66 -19.74
CA SER A 18 -2.37 0.38 -19.34
C SER A 18 -2.93 1.75 -19.07
N LEU A 19 -3.58 2.29 -20.10
CA LEU A 19 -4.81 3.04 -20.03
C LEU A 19 -5.19 3.46 -18.59
N SER A 20 -4.44 4.38 -17.98
CA SER A 20 -4.92 5.20 -16.87
C SER A 20 -5.83 6.30 -17.42
N ALA A 21 -6.76 5.87 -18.28
CA ALA A 21 -7.78 6.69 -18.91
C ALA A 21 -9.11 6.28 -18.26
N CYS A 22 -9.42 6.94 -17.13
CA CYS A 22 -10.69 6.83 -16.39
C CYS A 22 -11.02 5.42 -15.87
N GLY A 23 -10.29 4.96 -14.86
CA GLY A 23 -10.68 3.84 -13.99
C GLY A 23 -9.95 4.03 -12.68
N GLY A 24 -10.68 4.02 -11.55
CA GLY A 24 -10.09 4.05 -10.22
C GLY A 24 -9.13 2.87 -10.01
N ALA A 25 -8.42 2.88 -8.89
CA ALA A 25 -7.57 1.77 -8.52
C ALA A 25 -8.35 0.45 -8.54
N SER A 26 -7.70 -0.64 -8.96
CA SER A 26 -8.34 -1.94 -9.01
C SER A 26 -8.12 -2.72 -7.71
N VAL A 27 -9.00 -3.69 -7.41
CA VAL A 27 -8.80 -4.63 -6.30
C VAL A 27 -7.45 -5.35 -6.42
N GLU A 28 -6.99 -5.64 -7.64
CA GLU A 28 -5.69 -6.27 -7.89
C GLU A 28 -4.52 -5.37 -7.48
N ASP A 29 -4.62 -4.06 -7.72
CA ASP A 29 -3.61 -3.08 -7.28
C ASP A 29 -3.58 -2.96 -5.75
N PHE A 30 -4.76 -2.88 -5.12
CA PHE A 30 -4.89 -2.90 -3.67
C PHE A 30 -4.28 -4.16 -3.05
N CYS A 31 -4.57 -5.34 -3.61
CA CYS A 31 -4.06 -6.60 -3.08
C CYS A 31 -2.55 -6.74 -3.22
N ALA A 32 -1.98 -6.29 -4.35
CA ALA A 32 -0.53 -6.25 -4.51
C ALA A 32 0.12 -5.36 -3.43
N GLN A 33 -0.49 -4.22 -3.12
CA GLN A 33 -0.01 -3.28 -2.11
C GLN A 33 -0.20 -3.81 -0.68
N TYR A 34 -1.34 -4.44 -0.39
CA TYR A 34 -1.63 -5.09 0.89
C TYR A 34 -0.62 -6.22 1.18
N GLU A 35 -0.31 -7.06 0.19
CA GLU A 35 0.72 -8.10 0.31
C GLU A 35 2.14 -7.54 0.43
N ALA A 36 2.41 -6.37 -0.18
CA ALA A 36 3.70 -5.70 -0.06
C ALA A 36 3.92 -5.26 1.39
N ILE A 37 2.90 -4.68 2.04
CA ILE A 37 2.97 -4.23 3.44
C ILE A 37 3.27 -5.38 4.41
N ASP A 38 2.66 -6.56 4.22
CA ASP A 38 2.92 -7.74 5.08
C ASP A 38 4.37 -8.26 4.97
N GLN A 39 5.05 -7.95 3.87
CA GLN A 39 6.44 -8.36 3.64
C GLN A 39 7.47 -7.37 4.21
N ILE A 40 7.03 -6.20 4.68
CA ILE A 40 7.93 -5.17 5.22
C ILE A 40 8.44 -5.62 6.58
N GLN A 41 9.76 -5.52 6.77
CA GLN A 41 10.34 -5.81 8.06
C GLN A 41 10.08 -4.66 9.03
N SER A 42 9.93 -4.99 10.31
CA SER A 42 9.60 -4.01 11.36
C SER A 42 10.66 -2.93 11.58
N ASP A 43 11.85 -3.06 11.01
CA ASP A 43 12.92 -2.05 11.03
C ASP A 43 12.95 -1.15 9.77
N GLU A 44 12.04 -1.36 8.82
CA GLU A 44 11.91 -0.60 7.56
C GLU A 44 10.74 0.40 7.61
N THR A 45 10.67 1.20 8.69
CA THR A 45 9.57 2.14 8.97
C THR A 45 9.28 3.15 7.85
N ASP A 46 10.32 3.72 7.22
CA ASP A 46 10.16 4.65 6.10
C ASP A 46 9.50 3.96 4.88
N GLN A 47 9.80 2.68 4.67
CA GLN A 47 9.17 1.88 3.63
C GLN A 47 7.72 1.56 4.02
N ALA A 48 7.47 1.13 5.26
CA ALA A 48 6.12 0.88 5.76
C ALA A 48 5.20 2.08 5.57
N LYS A 49 5.69 3.29 5.86
CA LYS A 49 4.92 4.52 5.64
C LYS A 49 4.61 4.76 4.17
N ALA A 50 5.61 4.68 3.29
CA ALA A 50 5.40 4.89 1.86
C ALA A 50 4.41 3.89 1.26
N GLU A 51 4.46 2.65 1.72
CA GLU A 51 3.61 1.57 1.23
C GLU A 51 2.17 1.70 1.78
N LEU A 52 1.98 2.26 2.98
CA LEU A 52 0.65 2.65 3.49
C LEU A 52 0.07 3.85 2.74
N GLU A 53 0.90 4.86 2.41
CA GLU A 53 0.48 5.99 1.56
C GLU A 53 0.06 5.49 0.17
N GLU A 54 0.81 4.55 -0.42
CA GLU A 54 0.46 3.93 -1.70
C GLU A 54 -0.82 3.08 -1.58
N LEU A 55 -1.01 2.35 -0.47
CA LEU A 55 -2.25 1.60 -0.21
C LEU A 55 -3.49 2.50 -0.23
N ALA A 56 -3.39 3.67 0.42
CA ALA A 56 -4.47 4.66 0.44
C ALA A 56 -4.78 5.21 -0.96
N ASP A 57 -3.76 5.40 -1.80
CA ASP A 57 -3.94 5.82 -3.20
C ASP A 57 -4.53 4.72 -4.10
N VAL A 58 -4.38 3.44 -3.73
CA VAL A 58 -4.86 2.29 -4.51
C VAL A 58 -6.11 1.62 -3.96
N VAL A 59 -6.82 2.22 -3.00
CA VAL A 59 -8.11 1.67 -2.55
C VAL A 59 -9.12 1.73 -3.70
N PRO A 60 -9.76 0.61 -4.07
CA PRO A 60 -10.68 0.57 -5.19
C PRO A 60 -12.03 1.17 -4.79
N ASP A 61 -12.71 1.84 -5.73
CA ASP A 61 -14.02 2.47 -5.49
C ASP A 61 -15.07 1.50 -4.90
N GLU A 62 -14.93 0.19 -5.20
CA GLU A 62 -15.82 -0.86 -4.70
C GLU A 62 -15.59 -1.27 -3.23
N ALA A 63 -14.41 -0.97 -2.67
CA ALA A 63 -14.15 -1.13 -1.24
C ALA A 63 -14.97 -0.16 -0.38
N GLY A 64 -15.35 0.98 -0.98
CA GLY A 64 -16.16 2.02 -0.37
C GLY A 64 -15.34 2.99 0.50
N ASP A 65 -15.99 4.11 0.83
CA ASP A 65 -15.38 5.23 1.56
C ASP A 65 -14.78 4.81 2.91
N GLU A 66 -15.33 3.78 3.55
CA GLU A 66 -14.86 3.30 4.86
C GLU A 66 -13.45 2.68 4.79
N VAL A 67 -13.13 1.94 3.72
CA VAL A 67 -11.79 1.36 3.53
C VAL A 67 -10.81 2.44 3.10
N GLN A 68 -11.26 3.40 2.28
CA GLN A 68 -10.46 4.57 1.89
C GLN A 68 -10.06 5.39 3.11
N GLU A 69 -11.04 5.80 3.93
CA GLU A 69 -10.81 6.59 5.14
C GLU A 69 -9.91 5.83 6.13
N ALA A 70 -10.07 4.52 6.24
CA ALA A 70 -9.18 3.70 7.06
C ALA A 70 -7.74 3.66 6.54
N ALA A 71 -7.52 3.48 5.23
CA ALA A 71 -6.19 3.49 4.65
C ALA A 71 -5.50 4.86 4.78
N ASP A 72 -6.25 5.94 4.54
CA ASP A 72 -5.78 7.32 4.75
C ASP A 72 -5.37 7.55 6.21
N LEU A 73 -6.21 7.13 7.16
CA LEU A 73 -5.94 7.28 8.60
C LEU A 73 -4.69 6.52 9.03
N MET A 74 -4.51 5.29 8.51
CA MET A 74 -3.29 4.52 8.76
C MET A 74 -2.04 5.25 8.24
N ALA A 75 -2.08 5.80 7.03
CA ALA A 75 -0.94 6.53 6.46
C ALA A 75 -0.62 7.83 7.23
N GLU A 76 -1.64 8.56 7.67
CA GLU A 76 -1.49 9.80 8.42
C GLU A 76 -0.94 9.58 9.84
N MET A 77 -1.39 8.53 10.51
CA MET A 77 -1.13 8.28 11.93
C MET A 77 -0.01 7.27 12.17
N PHE A 78 0.61 6.76 11.11
CA PHE A 78 1.73 5.82 11.22
C PHE A 78 2.91 6.46 11.99
N PRO A 79 3.35 5.83 13.10
CA PRO A 79 4.45 6.36 13.91
C PRO A 79 5.77 6.48 13.14
N ALA A 80 6.56 7.49 13.47
CA ALA A 80 7.85 7.73 12.81
C ALA A 80 8.88 6.60 13.04
N ASP A 81 8.73 5.82 14.11
CA ASP A 81 9.55 4.65 14.43
C ASP A 81 8.84 3.31 14.15
N GLY A 82 7.59 3.35 13.70
CA GLY A 82 6.76 2.16 13.41
C GLY A 82 6.27 1.44 14.67
N ASP A 83 6.53 2.00 15.86
CA ASP A 83 6.12 1.44 17.14
C ASP A 83 4.92 2.21 17.71
N LEU A 84 3.70 1.70 17.50
CA LEU A 84 2.48 2.29 18.05
C LEU A 84 2.49 2.37 19.58
N GLU A 85 2.99 1.35 20.27
CA GLU A 85 3.03 1.35 21.74
C GLU A 85 4.07 2.35 22.26
N GLY A 86 5.21 2.43 21.57
CA GLY A 86 6.25 3.44 21.79
C GLY A 86 5.75 4.87 21.55
N ALA A 87 4.99 5.09 20.48
CA ALA A 87 4.40 6.38 20.12
C ALA A 87 3.38 6.86 21.16
N VAL A 88 2.52 5.97 21.67
CA VAL A 88 1.60 6.30 22.77
C VAL A 88 2.36 6.59 24.06
N THR A 89 3.35 5.78 24.39
CA THR A 89 4.13 5.94 25.63
C THR A 89 4.95 7.23 25.63
N SER A 90 5.48 7.62 24.48
CA SER A 90 6.26 8.85 24.31
C SER A 90 5.39 10.11 24.19
N GLY A 91 4.10 9.95 23.91
CA GLY A 91 3.14 11.02 23.68
C GLY A 91 3.16 11.59 22.27
N GLU A 92 3.76 10.88 21.31
CA GLU A 92 3.63 11.16 19.87
C GLU A 92 2.20 10.94 19.39
N LEU A 93 1.57 9.86 19.86
CA LEU A 93 0.15 9.56 19.65
C LEU A 93 -0.60 9.57 20.98
N SER A 94 -1.88 9.93 20.94
CA SER A 94 -2.78 9.70 22.06
C SER A 94 -3.30 8.25 22.09
N GLU A 95 -3.86 7.81 23.23
CA GLU A 95 -4.52 6.50 23.33
C GLU A 95 -5.75 6.39 22.43
N ASP A 96 -6.42 7.53 22.18
CA ASP A 96 -7.56 7.60 21.27
C ASP A 96 -7.09 7.47 19.81
N ASP A 97 -6.03 8.20 19.46
CA ASP A 97 -5.41 8.13 18.13
C ASP A 97 -4.94 6.71 17.78
N ALA A 98 -4.26 6.05 18.73
CA ALA A 98 -3.81 4.67 18.53
C ALA A 98 -4.98 3.69 18.40
N GLN A 99 -6.11 3.93 19.09
CA GLN A 99 -7.32 3.12 18.90
C GLN A 99 -7.95 3.34 17.52
N GLU A 100 -7.98 4.59 17.03
CA GLU A 100 -8.45 4.90 15.68
C GLU A 100 -7.57 4.22 14.62
N PHE A 101 -6.23 4.28 14.77
CA PHE A 101 -5.31 3.55 13.90
C PHE A 101 -5.60 2.05 13.90
N LEU A 102 -5.75 1.43 15.07
CA LEU A 102 -6.03 -0.01 15.16
C LEU A 102 -7.38 -0.39 14.56
N SER A 103 -8.39 0.47 14.70
CA SER A 103 -9.69 0.26 14.08
C SER A 103 -9.59 0.33 12.56
N ALA A 104 -8.88 1.33 12.04
CA ALA A 104 -8.63 1.49 10.61
C ALA A 104 -7.83 0.30 10.03
N ALA A 105 -6.77 -0.12 10.72
CA ALA A 105 -6.03 -1.33 10.37
C ALA A 105 -6.95 -2.56 10.31
N GLY A 106 -7.89 -2.70 11.24
CA GLY A 106 -8.90 -3.76 11.22
C GLY A 106 -9.81 -3.72 10.00
N THR A 107 -10.26 -2.53 9.58
CA THR A 107 -11.10 -2.33 8.38
C THR A 107 -10.34 -2.71 7.11
N VAL A 108 -9.12 -2.19 6.92
CA VAL A 108 -8.27 -2.46 5.76
C VAL A 108 -7.91 -3.96 5.69
N THR A 109 -7.52 -4.55 6.82
CA THR A 109 -7.21 -5.98 6.93
C THR A 109 -8.43 -6.83 6.60
N GLY A 110 -9.61 -6.47 7.11
CA GLY A 110 -10.85 -7.20 6.83
C GLY A 110 -11.19 -7.21 5.33
N TYR A 111 -11.04 -6.07 4.66
CA TYR A 111 -11.22 -6.00 3.21
C TYR A 111 -10.15 -6.80 2.46
N GLY A 112 -8.87 -6.68 2.85
CA GLY A 112 -7.77 -7.44 2.25
C GLY A 112 -7.94 -8.95 2.37
N ASP A 113 -8.26 -9.45 3.56
CA ASP A 113 -8.47 -10.88 3.82
C ASP A 113 -9.64 -11.47 3.02
N GLU A 114 -10.67 -10.67 2.75
CA GLU A 114 -11.84 -11.10 1.98
C GLU A 114 -11.59 -11.12 0.46
N ASN A 115 -10.72 -10.24 -0.05
CA ASN A 115 -10.61 -9.95 -1.49
C ASN A 115 -9.26 -10.35 -2.11
N CYS A 116 -8.20 -10.53 -1.32
CA CYS A 116 -6.82 -10.74 -1.80
C CYS A 116 -6.34 -12.19 -1.71
N ALA A 117 -7.26 -13.17 -1.74
CA ALA A 117 -6.98 -14.60 -1.56
C ALA A 117 -6.76 -15.39 -2.87
#